data_AF-A0A3N5PD25-F1
#
_entry.id   AF-A0A3N5PD25-F1
#
_cell.length_a   1.000
_cell.length_b   1.000
_cell.length_c   1.000
_cell.angle_alpha   90.00
_cell.angle_beta   90.00
_cell.angle_gamma   90.00
#
_symmetry.space_group_name_H-M   'P 1'
#
loop_
_entity.id
_entity.type
_entity.pdbx_description
1 polymer ?
#
loop_
_entity_poly.entity_id
_entity_poly.type
_entity_poly.pdbx_seq_one_letter_code
_entity_poly.pdbx_strand_id
1 'polypeptide(L)'
;MRGRIVTTAVLLALAAGLQAGEVGFSEDFALSKDRAATLKQLIPGTAEYYYYTCLNLQNTGQLDQVAPLLKLWIERYNRTPRAIEIENRQALLLYDKDNKATLNLLKLRLGLTFSQQKEILGGKPATLPSELDPKAISRETLSARALAENPGT
;
A
#
# COMPACT_ATOMS: atom_id res chain seq x y z
N MET A 1 42.11 43.48 30.83
CA MET A 1 40.89 43.55 29.99
C MET A 1 41.11 42.77 28.70
N ARG A 2 40.30 41.72 28.47
CA ARG A 2 40.12 40.84 27.28
C ARG A 2 39.58 39.52 27.88
N GLY A 3 38.28 39.27 28.06
CA GLY A 3 37.18 39.30 27.10
C GLY A 3 37.34 38.12 26.11
N ARG A 4 36.47 37.13 25.96
CA ARG A 4 35.08 36.89 26.38
C ARG A 4 34.85 35.37 26.44
N ILE A 5 33.89 34.98 27.26
CA ILE A 5 33.30 33.64 27.42
C ILE A 5 32.73 33.19 26.08
N VAL A 6 33.08 31.98 25.62
CA VAL A 6 32.44 31.33 24.46
C VAL A 6 31.32 30.44 24.99
N THR A 7 30.10 30.90 24.77
CA THR A 7 28.85 30.30 25.22
C THR A 7 28.49 29.08 24.38
N THR A 8 28.15 27.99 25.06
CA THR A 8 27.48 26.78 24.58
C THR A 8 26.10 27.10 24.01
N ALA A 9 25.74 26.56 22.82
CA ALA A 9 24.37 26.13 22.47
C ALA A 9 24.30 25.63 21.02
N VAL A 10 24.45 24.32 20.81
CA VAL A 10 23.93 23.63 19.61
C VAL A 10 23.00 22.54 20.08
N LEU A 11 21.71 22.84 20.13
CA LEU A 11 20.63 21.88 20.37
C LEU A 11 19.33 22.47 19.78
N LEU A 12 19.22 22.44 18.46
CA LEU A 12 17.98 22.74 17.73
C LEU A 12 17.94 21.94 16.43
N ALA A 13 17.74 20.62 16.53
CA ALA A 13 17.57 19.76 15.36
C ALA A 13 16.65 18.54 15.62
N LEU A 14 15.65 18.66 16.52
CA LEU A 14 14.71 17.57 16.83
C LEU A 14 13.22 17.96 16.78
N ALA A 15 12.86 19.02 16.05
CA ALA A 15 11.45 19.41 15.88
C ALA A 15 10.79 18.88 14.59
N ALA A 16 11.47 18.03 13.81
CA ALA A 16 10.90 17.44 12.59
C ALA A 16 10.08 16.18 12.93
N GLY A 17 8.94 16.34 13.62
CA GLY A 17 8.08 15.19 13.95
C GLY A 17 6.80 15.47 14.73
N LEU A 18 6.65 16.64 15.36
CA LEU A 18 5.39 17.00 16.02
C LEU A 18 4.38 17.52 14.98
N GLN A 19 3.73 16.59 14.28
CA GLN A 19 2.42 16.85 13.69
C GLN A 19 1.46 17.08 14.86
N ALA A 20 1.40 18.32 15.35
CA ALA A 20 0.49 18.75 16.40
C ALA A 20 -0.94 18.82 15.85
N GLY A 21 -1.52 17.66 15.54
CA GLY A 21 -2.93 17.49 15.84
C GLY A 21 -2.99 17.44 17.36
N GLU A 22 -3.60 18.43 18.00
CA GLU A 22 -3.89 18.32 19.42
C GLU A 22 -4.61 16.99 19.60
N VAL A 23 -4.11 16.12 20.49
CA VAL A 23 -4.70 14.79 20.74
C VAL A 23 -6.21 14.90 20.97
N GLY A 24 -6.67 16.04 21.51
CA GLY A 24 -8.08 16.36 21.65
C GLY A 24 -8.87 16.40 20.33
N PHE A 25 -8.38 17.04 19.26
CA PHE A 25 -9.19 17.17 18.04
C PHE A 25 -9.42 15.82 17.34
N SER A 26 -8.37 14.99 17.23
CA SER A 26 -8.47 13.69 16.56
C SER A 26 -9.41 12.75 17.33
N GLU A 27 -9.36 12.80 18.67
CA GLU A 27 -10.27 12.06 19.55
C GLU A 27 -11.70 12.58 19.44
N ASP A 28 -11.92 13.89 19.52
CA ASP A 28 -13.24 14.52 19.37
C ASP A 28 -13.85 14.16 18.01
N PHE A 29 -13.05 14.21 16.93
CA PHE A 29 -13.50 13.79 15.61
C PHE A 29 -13.84 12.29 15.56
N ALA A 30 -13.03 11.42 16.19
CA ALA A 30 -13.26 9.98 16.17
C ALA A 30 -14.53 9.59 16.96
N LEU A 31 -14.73 10.20 18.13
CA LEU A 31 -15.79 9.88 19.09
C LEU A 31 -17.09 10.64 18.87
N SER A 32 -17.07 11.77 18.16
CA SER A 32 -18.28 12.56 17.91
C SER A 32 -19.32 11.79 17.10
N LYS A 33 -20.59 11.90 17.52
CA LYS A 33 -21.75 11.44 16.74
C LYS A 33 -21.95 12.27 15.48
N ASP A 34 -21.61 13.56 15.54
CA ASP A 34 -21.62 14.48 14.41
C ASP A 34 -20.19 14.97 14.15
N ARG A 35 -19.48 14.23 13.30
CA ARG A 35 -18.11 14.58 12.89
C ARG A 35 -18.06 15.83 12.03
N ALA A 36 -19.15 16.22 11.37
CA ALA A 36 -19.17 17.44 10.57
C ALA A 36 -19.17 18.70 11.45
N ALA A 37 -19.76 18.62 12.66
CA ALA A 37 -19.71 19.71 13.63
C ALA A 37 -18.29 19.99 14.11
N THR A 38 -17.45 18.97 14.34
CA THR A 38 -16.07 19.16 14.82
C THR A 38 -15.20 19.85 13.76
N LEU A 39 -15.44 19.60 12.47
CA LEU A 39 -14.71 20.26 11.37
C LEU A 39 -14.82 21.79 11.39
N LYS A 40 -15.86 22.37 12.01
CA LYS A 40 -16.04 23.82 12.14
C LYS A 40 -14.97 24.48 13.02
N GLN A 41 -14.31 23.71 13.88
CA GLN A 41 -13.21 24.18 14.72
C GLN A 41 -11.91 24.34 13.91
N LEU A 42 -11.79 23.67 12.75
CA LEU A 42 -10.62 23.73 11.90
C LEU A 42 -10.64 24.97 11.02
N ILE A 43 -9.48 25.60 10.85
CA ILE A 43 -9.32 26.76 9.99
C ILE A 43 -9.35 26.32 8.51
N PRO A 44 -10.29 26.80 7.69
CA PRO A 44 -10.38 26.43 6.28
C PRO A 44 -9.09 26.68 5.51
N GLY A 45 -8.70 25.72 4.67
CA GLY A 45 -7.52 25.81 3.82
C GLY A 45 -6.19 25.48 4.50
N THR A 46 -6.21 25.05 5.77
CA THR A 46 -5.06 24.41 6.45
C THR A 46 -4.94 22.93 6.09
N ALA A 47 -3.75 22.34 6.30
CA ALA A 47 -3.52 20.91 6.05
C ALA A 47 -4.43 20.01 6.92
N GLU A 48 -4.64 20.36 8.20
CA GLU A 48 -5.55 19.67 9.11
C GLU A 48 -7.00 19.70 8.58
N TYR A 49 -7.46 20.88 8.16
CA TYR A 49 -8.79 21.03 7.55
C TYR A 49 -8.97 20.13 6.34
N TYR A 50 -8.01 20.12 5.41
CA TYR A 50 -8.10 19.27 4.22
C TYR A 50 -8.15 17.79 4.57
N TYR A 51 -7.26 17.34 5.47
CA TYR A 51 -7.19 15.94 5.88
C TYR A 51 -8.50 15.45 6.49
N TYR A 52 -8.99 16.11 7.54
CA TYR A 52 -10.20 15.66 8.25
C TYR A 52 -11.47 15.84 7.42
N THR A 53 -11.52 16.87 6.56
CA THR A 53 -12.66 17.04 5.65
C THR A 53 -12.69 15.91 4.61
N CYS A 54 -11.55 15.58 3.98
CA CYS A 54 -11.47 14.45 3.05
C CYS A 54 -11.82 13.13 3.75
N LEU A 55 -11.28 12.91 4.95
CA LEU A 55 -11.54 11.70 5.73
C LEU A 55 -13.02 11.56 6.09
N ASN A 56 -13.68 12.65 6.50
CA ASN A 56 -15.11 12.64 6.77
C ASN A 56 -15.95 12.35 5.52
N LEU A 57 -15.61 12.95 4.38
CA LEU A 57 -16.28 12.68 3.10
C LEU A 57 -16.12 11.20 2.70
N GLN A 58 -14.92 10.63 2.88
CA GLN A 58 -14.66 9.21 2.66
C GLN A 58 -15.51 8.33 3.57
N ASN A 59 -15.54 8.62 4.86
CA ASN A 59 -16.29 7.84 5.85
C ASN A 59 -17.81 7.91 5.63
N THR A 60 -18.31 8.99 5.02
CA THR A 60 -19.74 9.18 4.69
C THR A 60 -20.10 8.77 3.26
N GLY A 61 -19.16 8.18 2.51
CA GLY A 61 -19.39 7.72 1.14
C GLY A 61 -19.52 8.83 0.09
N GLN A 62 -19.29 10.09 0.46
CA GLN A 62 -19.32 11.25 -0.45
C GLN A 62 -18.02 11.36 -1.26
N LEU A 63 -17.63 10.25 -1.90
CA LEU A 63 -16.33 10.08 -2.53
C LEU A 63 -16.07 11.08 -3.66
N ASP A 64 -17.11 11.46 -4.40
CA ASP A 64 -16.99 12.36 -5.56
C ASP A 64 -16.57 13.79 -5.14
N GLN A 65 -16.83 14.18 -3.88
CA GLN A 65 -16.43 15.47 -3.34
C GLN A 65 -14.96 15.53 -2.89
N VAL A 66 -14.31 14.37 -2.72
CA VAL A 66 -12.91 14.31 -2.24
C VAL A 66 -11.93 14.77 -3.32
N ALA A 67 -12.16 14.39 -4.59
CA ALA A 67 -11.25 14.68 -5.69
C ALA A 67 -10.92 16.18 -5.87
N PRO A 68 -11.89 17.12 -5.92
CA PRO A 68 -11.57 18.54 -6.05
C PRO A 68 -10.84 19.08 -4.81
N LEU A 69 -11.20 18.62 -3.61
CA LEU A 69 -10.59 19.07 -2.37
C LEU A 69 -9.13 18.62 -2.24
N LEU A 70 -8.87 17.35 -2.59
CA LEU A 70 -7.54 16.76 -2.59
C LEU A 70 -6.62 17.43 -3.63
N LYS A 71 -7.16 17.78 -4.80
CA LYS A 71 -6.42 18.56 -5.81
C LYS A 71 -5.98 19.91 -5.25
N LEU A 72 -6.90 20.68 -4.66
CA LEU A 72 -6.59 21.98 -4.07
C LEU A 72 -5.56 21.86 -2.92
N TRP A 73 -5.68 20.81 -2.10
CA TRP A 73 -4.73 20.52 -1.04
C TRP A 73 -3.32 20.29 -1.60
N ILE A 74 -3.19 19.40 -2.60
CA ILE A 74 -1.91 19.06 -3.23
C ILE A 74 -1.29 20.28 -3.91
N GLU A 75 -2.08 21.12 -4.59
CA GLU A 75 -1.57 22.35 -5.22
C GLU A 75 -1.00 23.32 -4.19
N ARG A 76 -1.61 23.42 -3.01
CA ARG A 76 -1.17 24.34 -1.95
C ARG A 76 0.01 23.85 -1.14
N TYR A 77 0.04 22.57 -0.79
CA TYR A 77 0.97 22.01 0.17
C TYR A 77 1.88 20.91 -0.39
N ASN A 78 1.83 20.68 -1.72
CA ASN A 78 2.43 19.54 -2.40
C ASN A 78 1.82 18.19 -1.93
N ARG A 79 2.28 17.09 -2.54
CA ARG A 79 1.90 15.74 -2.09
C ARG A 79 2.60 15.37 -0.79
N THR A 80 2.01 15.78 0.33
CA THR A 80 2.44 15.38 1.68
C THR A 80 2.09 13.91 1.98
N PRO A 81 2.71 13.28 3.01
CA PRO A 81 2.36 11.92 3.42
C PRO A 81 0.87 11.72 3.73
N ARG A 82 0.22 12.70 4.39
CA ARG A 82 -1.22 12.65 4.68
C ARG A 82 -2.08 12.80 3.41
N ALA A 83 -1.63 13.58 2.42
CA ALA A 83 -2.32 13.66 1.13
C ALA A 83 -2.22 12.32 0.40
N ILE A 84 -1.05 11.67 0.45
CA ILE A 84 -0.85 10.32 -0.12
C ILE A 84 -1.73 9.28 0.57
N GLU A 85 -1.89 9.37 1.90
CA GLU A 85 -2.80 8.50 2.66
C GLU A 85 -4.25 8.64 2.14
N ILE A 86 -4.74 9.88 2.00
CA ILE A 86 -6.07 10.14 1.44
C ILE A 86 -6.19 9.68 -0.01
N GLU A 87 -5.17 9.92 -0.87
CA GLU A 87 -5.12 9.42 -2.25
C GLU A 87 -5.25 7.88 -2.30
N ASN A 88 -4.51 7.17 -1.45
CA ASN A 88 -4.52 5.70 -1.40
C ASN A 88 -5.86 5.17 -0.90
N ARG A 89 -6.40 5.74 0.18
CA ARG A 89 -7.73 5.39 0.71
C ARG A 89 -8.80 5.61 -0.35
N GLN A 90 -8.75 6.75 -1.04
CA GLN A 90 -9.72 7.08 -2.09
C GLN A 90 -9.72 6.03 -3.20
N ALA A 91 -8.54 5.60 -3.66
CA ALA A 91 -8.44 4.57 -4.68
C ALA A 91 -9.02 3.23 -4.23
N LEU A 92 -8.75 2.82 -2.98
CA LEU A 92 -9.32 1.59 -2.43
C LEU A 92 -10.85 1.67 -2.30
N LEU A 93 -11.39 2.80 -1.85
CA LEU A 93 -12.84 3.01 -1.74
C LEU A 93 -13.54 3.07 -3.10
N LEU A 94 -12.82 3.43 -4.17
CA LEU A 94 -13.33 3.47 -5.54
C LEU A 94 -13.06 2.19 -6.34
N TYR A 95 -12.53 1.13 -5.70
CA TYR A 95 -12.11 -0.09 -6.40
C TYR A 95 -13.21 -0.71 -7.26
N ASP A 96 -14.43 -0.81 -6.73
CA ASP A 96 -15.55 -1.40 -7.46
C ASP A 96 -15.98 -0.56 -8.67
N LYS A 97 -15.72 0.76 -8.66
CA LYS A 97 -16.03 1.67 -9.76
C LYS A 97 -14.96 1.63 -10.85
N ASP A 98 -13.68 1.63 -10.46
CA ASP A 98 -12.54 1.58 -11.40
C ASP A 98 -11.36 0.81 -10.81
N ASN A 99 -11.45 -0.52 -10.89
CA ASN A 99 -10.41 -1.41 -10.39
C ASN A 99 -9.06 -1.19 -11.10
N LYS A 100 -9.07 -0.78 -12.37
CA LYS A 100 -7.86 -0.62 -13.18
C LYS A 100 -7.06 0.58 -12.70
N ALA A 101 -7.72 1.72 -12.46
CA ALA A 101 -7.07 2.90 -11.89
C ALA A 101 -6.49 2.61 -10.50
N THR A 102 -7.25 1.93 -9.63
CA THR A 102 -6.78 1.58 -8.29
C THR A 102 -5.59 0.65 -8.32
N LEU A 103 -5.63 -0.42 -9.12
CA LEU A 103 -4.50 -1.35 -9.24
C LEU A 103 -3.27 -0.67 -9.84
N ASN A 104 -3.43 0.22 -10.82
CA ASN A 104 -2.31 0.99 -11.37
C ASN A 104 -1.66 1.89 -10.32
N LEU A 105 -2.46 2.58 -9.50
CA LEU A 105 -1.95 3.38 -8.40
C LEU A 105 -1.19 2.50 -7.40
N LEU A 106 -1.75 1.37 -6.99
CA LEU A 106 -1.11 0.45 -6.03
C LEU A 106 0.21 -0.10 -6.55
N LYS A 107 0.28 -0.48 -7.84
CA LYS A 107 1.54 -0.92 -8.47
C LYS A 107 2.61 0.16 -8.39
N LEU A 108 2.24 1.41 -8.70
CA LEU A 108 3.16 2.55 -8.59
C LEU A 108 3.59 2.81 -7.15
N ARG A 109 2.65 2.79 -6.20
CA ARG A 109 2.90 3.06 -4.77
C ARG A 109 3.80 2.02 -4.12
N LEU A 110 3.61 0.74 -4.49
CA LEU A 110 4.34 -0.39 -3.91
C LEU A 110 5.58 -0.78 -4.72
N GLY A 111 5.84 -0.11 -5.86
CA GLY A 111 6.97 -0.42 -6.72
C GLY A 111 6.91 -1.82 -7.35
N LEU A 112 5.71 -2.30 -7.69
CA LEU A 112 5.52 -3.65 -8.23
C LEU A 112 5.89 -3.69 -9.72
N THR A 113 6.98 -4.37 -10.06
CA THR A 113 7.46 -4.52 -11.44
C THR A 113 6.98 -5.81 -12.10
N PHE A 114 6.53 -6.81 -11.33
CA PHE A 114 6.15 -8.16 -11.79
C PHE A 114 7.14 -8.79 -12.79
N SER A 115 8.42 -8.41 -12.70
CA SER A 115 9.48 -8.82 -13.62
C SER A 115 10.06 -10.19 -13.27
N GLN A 116 9.44 -10.92 -12.33
CA GLN A 116 9.84 -12.28 -11.99
C GLN A 116 9.57 -13.19 -13.19
N GLN A 117 10.63 -13.60 -13.87
CA GLN A 117 10.62 -14.62 -14.89
C GLN A 117 11.21 -15.91 -14.32
N LYS A 118 10.76 -17.06 -14.80
CA LYS A 118 11.41 -18.34 -14.50
C LYS A 118 12.88 -18.24 -14.90
N GLU A 119 13.78 -18.40 -13.94
CA GLU A 119 15.21 -18.51 -14.21
C GLU A 119 15.45 -19.82 -14.96
N ILE A 120 15.78 -19.73 -16.24
CA ILE A 120 16.19 -20.89 -17.04
C ILE A 120 17.70 -21.02 -16.83
N LEU A 121 18.09 -21.74 -15.77
CA LEU A 121 19.48 -22.06 -15.50
C LEU A 121 20.03 -22.94 -16.63
N GLY A 122 20.74 -22.33 -17.58
CA GLY A 122 21.78 -22.97 -18.41
C GLY A 122 21.40 -24.17 -19.28
N GLY A 123 20.13 -24.50 -19.45
CA GLY A 123 19.68 -25.64 -20.25
C GLY A 123 18.65 -25.23 -21.29
N LYS A 124 18.70 -25.85 -22.49
CA LYS A 124 17.51 -25.98 -23.32
C LYS A 124 16.35 -26.41 -22.41
N PRO A 125 15.14 -25.83 -22.53
CA PRO A 125 13.99 -26.34 -21.79
C PRO A 125 13.96 -27.84 -22.04
N ALA A 126 14.14 -28.64 -20.98
CA ALA A 126 14.14 -30.07 -21.13
C ALA A 126 12.79 -30.42 -21.75
N THR A 127 12.80 -30.96 -22.97
CA THR A 127 11.61 -31.50 -23.62
C THR A 127 11.27 -32.79 -22.87
N LEU A 128 10.77 -32.63 -21.66
CA LEU A 128 10.27 -33.72 -20.84
C LEU A 128 8.88 -34.07 -21.36
N PRO A 129 8.53 -35.35 -21.42
CA PRO A 129 7.16 -35.75 -21.66
C PRO A 129 6.23 -35.05 -20.66
N SER A 130 5.21 -34.37 -21.16
CA SER A 130 4.13 -33.81 -20.33
C SER A 130 3.15 -34.88 -19.86
N GLU A 131 3.29 -36.09 -20.40
CA GLU A 131 2.43 -37.24 -20.13
C GLU A 131 3.31 -38.48 -19.94
N LEU A 132 2.88 -39.36 -19.05
CA LEU A 132 3.53 -40.64 -18.81
C LEU A 132 3.03 -41.65 -19.85
N ASP A 133 3.94 -42.37 -20.52
CA ASP A 133 3.57 -43.42 -21.47
C ASP A 133 2.72 -44.50 -20.77
N PRO A 134 1.43 -44.67 -21.14
CA PRO A 134 0.56 -45.65 -20.50
C PRO A 134 1.08 -47.08 -20.61
N LYS A 135 1.85 -47.42 -21.66
CA LYS A 135 2.43 -48.76 -21.81
C LYS A 135 3.53 -49.03 -20.79
N ALA A 136 4.30 -48.01 -20.42
CA ALA A 136 5.37 -48.12 -19.43
C ALA A 136 4.86 -48.40 -18.02
N ILE A 137 3.61 -48.01 -17.72
CA ILE A 137 2.93 -48.26 -16.44
C ILE A 137 1.77 -49.25 -16.53
N SER A 138 1.62 -49.95 -17.65
CA SER A 138 0.61 -51.00 -17.77
C SER A 138 0.85 -52.11 -16.76
N ARG A 139 -0.22 -52.80 -16.32
CA ARG A 139 -0.12 -53.90 -15.37
C ARG A 139 0.81 -54.98 -15.88
N GLU A 140 0.72 -55.28 -17.17
CA GLU A 140 1.51 -56.29 -17.85
C GLU A 140 3.01 -55.96 -17.75
N THR A 141 3.40 -54.71 -18.07
CA THR A 141 4.80 -54.25 -17.97
C THR A 141 5.30 -54.27 -16.53
N LEU A 142 4.50 -53.80 -15.57
CA LEU A 142 4.90 -53.74 -14.17
C LEU A 142 5.00 -55.13 -13.53
N SER A 143 4.07 -56.04 -13.83
CA SER A 143 4.12 -57.43 -13.38
C SER A 143 5.33 -58.15 -13.96
N ALA A 144 5.60 -58.02 -15.27
CA ALA A 144 6.76 -58.62 -15.89
C ALA A 144 8.08 -58.13 -15.25
N ARG A 145 8.20 -56.82 -14.98
CA ARG A 145 9.35 -56.26 -14.27
C ARG A 145 9.47 -56.82 -12.85
N ALA A 146 8.38 -56.87 -12.09
CA ALA A 146 8.38 -57.35 -10.71
C ALA A 146 8.81 -58.83 -10.61
N LEU A 147 8.32 -59.69 -11.51
CA LEU A 147 8.72 -61.11 -11.59
C LEU A 147 10.18 -61.28 -12.02
N ALA A 148 10.67 -60.43 -12.94
CA ALA A 148 12.07 -60.47 -13.35
C ALA A 148 13.03 -60.03 -12.23
N GLU A 149 12.62 -59.08 -11.40
CA GLU A 149 13.39 -58.60 -10.24
C GLU A 149 13.31 -59.54 -9.03
N ASN A 150 12.26 -60.39 -8.94
CA ASN A 150 12.05 -61.36 -7.86
C ASN A 150 11.82 -62.79 -8.41
N PRO A 151 12.83 -63.43 -9.03
CA PRO A 151 12.69 -64.78 -9.54
C PRO A 151 12.62 -65.79 -8.38
N GLY A 152 11.41 -66.13 -7.92
CA GLY A 152 11.22 -67.15 -6.89
C GLY A 152 10.09 -66.91 -5.87
N THR A 153 9.32 -65.84 -6.01
CA THR A 153 7.97 -65.72 -5.40
C THR A 153 6.91 -66.22 -6.36
#